data_AF-A0A0P8BN87-F1
#
_entry.id   AF-A0A0P8BN87-F1
#
_cell.length_a   1.000
_cell.length_b   1.000
_cell.length_c   1.000
_cell.angle_alpha   90.00
_cell.angle_beta   90.00
_cell.angle_gamma   90.00
#
_symmetry.space_group_name_H-M   'P 1'
#
loop_
_entity.id
_entity.type
_entity.pdbx_description
1 polymer ?
#
loop_
_entity_poly.entity_id
_entity_poly.type
_entity_poly.pdbx_seq_one_letter_code
_entity_poly.pdbx_strand_id
1 'polypeptide(L)'
;MPPELETDTTVSANSDTLNRDSTTASSVSTASIPSTDSTSETVEQVKRVASQIVDSLGEFPKYFGEFFQEYRRPLLALGLIFGAFISVKLTLAILEAINDVPVLAPLFELIGLIYSGWFIYRYLLKASNRSELASEMNALKDQILGRASQM
;
A
#
# COMPACT_ATOMS: atom_id res chain seq x y z
N MET A 1 -6.49 -31.37 65.86
CA MET A 1 -7.67 -31.96 66.51
C MET A 1 -8.28 -30.85 67.36
N PRO A 2 -9.60 -30.56 67.20
CA PRO A 2 -10.30 -29.33 67.63
C PRO A 2 -10.63 -29.39 69.15
N PRO A 3 -11.20 -28.37 69.82
CA PRO A 3 -12.61 -27.90 69.67
C PRO A 3 -12.76 -26.35 69.69
N GLU A 4 -13.71 -25.69 69.00
CA GLU A 4 -15.19 -25.69 69.09
C GLU A 4 -15.77 -24.80 70.22
N LEU A 5 -16.66 -23.87 69.82
CA LEU A 5 -17.91 -23.40 70.48
C LEU A 5 -17.81 -22.56 71.78
N GLU A 6 -18.67 -21.59 72.13
CA GLU A 6 -19.81 -20.89 71.52
C GLU A 6 -20.32 -19.75 72.44
N THR A 7 -21.10 -18.83 71.85
CA THR A 7 -22.26 -18.04 72.39
C THR A 7 -22.01 -17.04 73.57
N ASP A 8 -22.66 -15.88 73.72
CA ASP A 8 -24.06 -15.47 73.49
C ASP A 8 -24.25 -13.92 73.56
N THR A 9 -25.05 -13.35 72.63
CA THR A 9 -26.15 -12.33 72.75
C THR A 9 -25.99 -11.06 73.65
N THR A 10 -26.14 -9.78 73.21
CA THR A 10 -27.29 -9.00 72.66
C THR A 10 -26.82 -7.61 72.14
N VAL A 11 -27.12 -7.20 70.89
CA VAL A 11 -28.16 -6.23 70.38
C VAL A 11 -28.04 -4.74 70.79
N SER A 12 -27.81 -3.85 69.80
CA SER A 12 -28.76 -2.81 69.30
C SER A 12 -28.12 -1.99 68.16
N ALA A 13 -28.50 -2.25 66.90
CA ALA A 13 -29.32 -1.38 66.05
C ALA A 13 -28.71 -0.02 65.68
N ASN A 14 -28.28 0.14 64.42
CA ASN A 14 -28.88 1.13 63.53
C ASN A 14 -28.55 0.83 62.05
N SER A 15 -29.44 1.29 61.19
CA SER A 15 -29.77 0.78 59.88
C SER A 15 -28.92 1.30 58.71
N ASP A 16 -29.18 0.65 57.58
CA ASP A 16 -29.10 1.17 56.22
C ASP A 16 -27.84 0.86 55.39
N THR A 17 -27.88 -0.40 54.93
CA THR A 17 -27.80 -0.78 53.51
C THR A 17 -26.49 -0.53 52.75
N LEU A 18 -25.54 -1.41 53.08
CA LEU A 18 -24.86 -2.36 52.18
C LEU A 18 -24.76 -2.00 50.68
N ASN A 19 -23.59 -1.45 50.38
CA ASN A 19 -22.81 -1.75 49.18
C ASN A 19 -22.48 -3.27 49.11
N ARG A 20 -22.69 -3.95 47.97
CA ARG A 20 -21.83 -5.04 47.44
C ARG A 20 -22.43 -5.74 46.21
N ASP A 21 -21.82 -5.39 45.07
CA ASP A 21 -21.19 -6.31 44.12
C ASP A 21 -21.51 -7.82 44.29
N SER A 22 -22.16 -8.37 43.27
CA SER A 22 -22.12 -9.78 42.95
C SER A 22 -21.78 -9.91 41.47
N THR A 23 -20.50 -10.16 41.23
CA THR A 23 -19.94 -10.63 39.97
C THR A 23 -20.50 -12.02 39.65
N THR A 24 -21.27 -12.15 38.57
CA THR A 24 -21.42 -13.42 37.82
C THR A 24 -21.35 -13.10 36.33
N ALA A 25 -20.39 -13.74 35.68
CA ALA A 25 -19.98 -13.49 34.30
C ALA A 25 -21.05 -13.82 33.25
N SER A 26 -20.89 -13.17 32.10
CA SER A 26 -21.46 -13.45 30.78
C SER A 26 -22.82 -12.82 30.45
N SER A 27 -22.75 -11.61 29.90
CA SER A 27 -23.44 -11.33 28.64
C SER A 27 -22.64 -10.30 27.86
N VAL A 28 -22.14 -10.72 26.70
CA VAL A 28 -21.63 -9.90 25.60
C VAL A 28 -22.26 -8.51 25.63
N SER A 29 -21.43 -7.47 25.76
CA SER A 29 -21.82 -6.11 25.39
C SER A 29 -22.06 -6.09 23.89
N THR A 30 -23.24 -6.55 23.49
CA THR A 30 -23.80 -6.26 22.18
C THR A 30 -23.99 -4.75 22.17
N ALA A 31 -23.17 -4.09 21.36
CA ALA A 31 -23.31 -2.70 21.00
C ALA A 31 -24.80 -2.37 20.86
N SER A 32 -25.27 -1.48 21.73
CA SER A 32 -26.56 -0.83 21.56
C SER A 32 -26.47 -0.03 20.28
N ILE A 33 -26.93 -0.60 19.17
CA ILE A 33 -27.10 0.13 17.92
C ILE A 33 -28.28 1.07 18.16
N PRO A 34 -28.10 2.41 18.12
CA PRO A 34 -29.21 3.32 18.28
C PRO A 34 -30.19 3.13 17.11
N SER A 35 -31.43 2.87 17.46
CA SER A 35 -32.54 2.60 16.56
C SER A 35 -32.91 3.83 15.72
N THR A 36 -32.77 3.68 14.40
CA THR A 36 -33.66 4.11 13.30
C THR A 36 -34.15 5.56 13.14
N ASP A 37 -34.20 6.44 14.16
CA ASP A 37 -34.52 7.87 13.96
C ASP A 37 -33.29 8.71 13.58
N SER A 38 -32.10 8.31 14.02
CA SER A 38 -30.84 8.99 13.72
C SER A 38 -30.36 8.80 12.28
N THR A 39 -30.98 7.91 11.50
CA THR A 39 -30.61 7.66 10.09
C THR A 39 -30.90 8.88 9.21
N SER A 40 -31.99 9.61 9.45
CA SER A 40 -32.31 10.81 8.66
C SER A 40 -31.33 11.96 8.96
N GLU A 41 -31.02 12.20 10.23
CA GLU A 41 -30.06 13.24 10.63
C GLU A 41 -28.63 12.90 10.20
N THR A 42 -28.22 11.63 10.28
CA THR A 42 -26.90 11.16 9.83
C THR A 42 -26.76 11.26 8.32
N VAL A 43 -27.79 10.88 7.57
CA VAL A 43 -27.79 11.00 6.10
C VAL A 43 -27.76 12.48 5.68
N GLU A 44 -28.46 13.37 6.39
CA GLU A 44 -28.41 14.81 6.12
C GLU A 44 -27.06 15.45 6.53
N GLN A 45 -26.38 14.92 7.56
CA GLN A 45 -25.01 15.32 7.91
C GLN A 45 -24.01 14.82 6.86
N VAL A 46 -24.11 13.57 6.43
CA VAL A 46 -23.27 13.01 5.35
C VAL A 46 -23.52 13.74 4.05
N LYS A 47 -24.76 14.13 3.73
CA LYS A 47 -25.09 14.90 2.52
C LYS A 47 -24.53 16.33 2.58
N ARG A 48 -24.56 16.98 3.76
CA ARG A 48 -23.93 18.30 3.98
C ARG A 48 -22.41 18.26 3.93
N VAL A 49 -21.81 17.25 4.54
CA VAL A 49 -20.36 17.02 4.48
C VAL A 49 -19.95 16.64 3.07
N ALA A 50 -20.71 15.77 2.40
CA ALA A 50 -20.49 15.42 1.00
C ALA A 50 -20.67 16.61 0.08
N SER A 51 -21.65 17.50 0.29
CA SER A 51 -21.78 18.71 -0.54
C SER A 51 -20.61 19.67 -0.32
N GLN A 52 -20.19 19.89 0.94
CA GLN A 52 -19.07 20.76 1.25
C GLN A 52 -17.73 20.21 0.73
N ILE A 53 -17.56 18.89 0.77
CA ILE A 53 -16.45 18.15 0.19
C ILE A 53 -16.52 18.22 -1.34
N VAL A 54 -17.67 17.97 -1.97
CA VAL A 54 -17.86 18.03 -3.44
C VAL A 54 -17.66 19.44 -3.98
N ASP A 55 -18.09 20.48 -3.27
CA ASP A 55 -17.85 21.88 -3.66
C ASP A 55 -16.35 22.19 -3.60
N SER A 56 -15.66 21.76 -2.53
CA SER A 56 -14.20 21.92 -2.41
C SER A 56 -13.45 21.07 -3.46
N LEU A 57 -13.87 19.83 -3.70
CA LEU A 57 -13.36 18.89 -4.72
C LEU A 57 -13.78 19.20 -6.14
N GLY A 58 -14.73 20.10 -6.36
CA GLY A 58 -15.04 20.63 -7.69
C GLY A 58 -13.98 21.64 -8.14
N GLU A 59 -13.37 22.35 -7.19
CA GLU A 59 -12.36 23.37 -7.45
C GLU A 59 -10.94 22.79 -7.50
N PHE A 60 -10.63 21.77 -6.69
CA PHE A 60 -9.32 21.10 -6.67
C PHE A 60 -8.85 20.58 -8.04
N PRO A 61 -9.67 19.92 -8.88
CA PRO A 61 -9.27 19.43 -10.19
C PRO A 61 -8.78 20.55 -11.11
N LYS A 62 -9.35 21.75 -10.99
CA LYS A 62 -8.96 22.91 -11.78
C LYS A 62 -7.58 23.43 -11.35
N TYR A 63 -7.38 23.65 -10.05
CA TYR A 63 -6.08 24.10 -9.51
C TYR A 63 -4.98 23.05 -9.64
N PHE A 64 -5.31 21.77 -9.42
CA PHE A 64 -4.38 20.65 -9.60
C PHE A 64 -4.03 20.43 -11.07
N GLY A 65 -4.99 20.64 -11.98
CA GLY A 65 -4.75 20.60 -13.42
C GLY A 65 -3.77 21.69 -13.86
N GLU A 66 -3.98 22.92 -13.41
CA GLU A 66 -3.08 24.06 -13.72
C GLU A 66 -1.68 23.85 -13.13
N PHE A 67 -1.57 23.41 -11.88
CA PHE A 67 -0.31 23.03 -11.25
C PHE A 67 0.39 21.89 -12.01
N PHE A 68 -0.31 20.79 -12.28
CA PHE A 68 0.30 19.66 -12.98
C PHE A 68 0.78 20.05 -14.37
N GLN A 69 0.03 20.90 -15.09
CA GLN A 69 0.43 21.42 -16.40
C GLN A 69 1.65 22.35 -16.34
N GLU A 70 1.68 23.31 -15.41
CA GLU A 70 2.79 24.24 -15.21
C GLU A 70 4.07 23.51 -14.79
N TYR A 71 3.94 22.52 -13.91
CA TYR A 71 5.07 21.79 -13.34
C TYR A 71 5.39 20.49 -14.08
N ARG A 72 4.79 20.17 -15.25
CA ARG A 72 5.03 18.89 -15.95
C ARG A 72 6.51 18.60 -16.14
N ARG A 73 7.30 19.59 -16.57
CA ARG A 73 8.73 19.44 -16.85
C ARG A 73 9.52 19.09 -15.57
N PRO A 74 9.48 19.89 -14.48
CA PRO A 74 10.18 19.55 -13.25
C PRO A 74 9.58 18.33 -12.52
N LEU A 75 8.25 18.12 -12.56
CA LEU A 75 7.62 16.92 -12.00
C LEU A 75 8.05 15.66 -12.73
N LEU A 76 8.19 15.69 -14.07
CA LEU A 76 8.72 14.55 -14.80
C LEU A 76 10.17 14.28 -14.41
N ALA A 77 11.00 15.31 -14.31
CA ALA A 77 12.40 15.16 -13.94
C ALA A 77 12.53 14.60 -12.51
N LEU A 78 11.80 15.18 -11.55
CA LEU A 78 11.80 14.74 -10.17
C LEU A 78 11.17 13.35 -10.03
N GLY A 79 10.09 13.08 -10.77
CA GLY A 79 9.44 11.77 -10.85
C GLY A 79 10.34 10.70 -11.48
N LEU A 80 11.16 11.06 -12.47
CA LEU A 80 12.17 10.17 -13.04
C LEU A 80 13.31 9.93 -12.08
N ILE A 81 13.81 10.95 -11.37
CA ILE A 81 14.86 10.78 -10.36
C ILE A 81 14.34 9.91 -9.21
N PHE A 82 13.15 10.21 -8.71
CA PHE A 82 12.51 9.46 -7.63
C PHE A 82 12.14 8.05 -8.08
N GLY A 83 11.60 7.90 -9.29
CA GLY A 83 11.31 6.62 -9.92
C GLY A 83 12.55 5.79 -10.16
N ALA A 84 13.66 6.38 -10.60
CA ALA A 84 14.94 5.71 -10.71
C ALA A 84 15.45 5.26 -9.35
N PHE A 85 15.38 6.13 -8.33
CA PHE A 85 15.78 5.80 -6.97
C PHE A 85 14.97 4.64 -6.39
N ILE A 86 13.63 4.68 -6.53
CA ILE A 86 12.75 3.60 -6.05
C ILE A 86 12.98 2.31 -6.83
N SER A 87 13.24 2.41 -8.15
CA SER A 87 13.55 1.25 -8.98
C SER A 87 14.83 0.59 -8.53
N VAL A 88 15.89 1.36 -8.25
CA VAL A 88 17.16 0.83 -7.71
C VAL A 88 16.92 0.16 -6.36
N LYS A 89 16.19 0.79 -5.44
CA LYS A 89 15.84 0.19 -4.14
C LYS A 89 15.06 -1.10 -4.31
N LEU A 90 14.08 -1.12 -5.20
CA LEU A 90 13.26 -2.30 -5.49
C LEU A 90 14.10 -3.42 -6.10
N THR A 91 14.95 -3.13 -7.07
CA THR A 91 15.87 -4.13 -7.65
C THR A 91 16.81 -4.70 -6.59
N LEU A 92 17.36 -3.87 -5.70
CA LEU A 92 18.18 -4.34 -4.59
C LEU A 92 17.39 -5.22 -3.62
N ALA A 93 16.16 -4.83 -3.27
CA ALA A 93 15.29 -5.62 -2.39
C ALA A 93 14.90 -6.97 -3.02
N ILE A 94 14.64 -6.98 -4.33
CA ILE A 94 14.40 -8.22 -5.08
C ILE A 94 15.66 -9.08 -5.08
N LEU A 95 16.85 -8.49 -5.30
CA LEU A 95 18.11 -9.23 -5.30
C LEU A 95 18.42 -9.83 -3.92
N GLU A 96 18.14 -9.09 -2.85
CA GLU A 96 18.24 -9.57 -1.47
C GLU A 96 17.27 -10.72 -1.21
N ALA A 97 16.00 -10.58 -1.61
CA ALA A 97 15.00 -11.64 -1.48
C ALA A 97 15.33 -12.89 -2.32
N ILE A 98 15.91 -12.72 -3.52
CA ILE A 98 16.37 -13.84 -4.35
C ILE A 98 17.53 -14.58 -3.67
N ASN A 99 18.44 -13.85 -3.04
CA ASN A 99 19.55 -14.46 -2.31
C ASN A 99 19.09 -15.20 -1.05
N ASP A 100 18.00 -14.75 -0.42
CA ASP A 100 17.36 -15.42 0.71
C ASP A 100 16.53 -16.65 0.31
N VAL A 101 16.09 -16.74 -0.95
CA VAL A 101 15.33 -17.90 -1.46
C VAL A 101 16.21 -18.78 -2.36
N PRO A 102 16.70 -19.93 -1.87
CA PRO A 102 17.74 -20.72 -2.53
C PRO A 102 17.36 -21.28 -3.92
N VAL A 103 16.09 -21.26 -4.30
CA VAL A 103 15.59 -21.80 -5.58
C VAL A 103 15.47 -20.72 -6.66
N LEU A 104 15.29 -19.45 -6.30
CA LEU A 104 15.09 -18.39 -7.30
C LEU A 104 16.37 -18.07 -8.07
N ALA A 105 17.51 -18.00 -7.38
CA ALA A 105 18.81 -17.74 -8.00
C ALA A 105 19.13 -18.72 -9.17
N PRO A 106 19.10 -20.05 -8.98
CA PRO A 106 19.35 -20.99 -10.08
C PRO A 106 18.25 -20.98 -11.15
N LEU A 107 17.00 -20.61 -10.83
CA LEU A 107 15.93 -20.44 -11.82
C LEU A 107 16.19 -19.23 -12.73
N PHE A 108 16.59 -18.08 -12.16
CA PHE A 108 16.95 -16.91 -12.96
C PHE A 108 18.17 -17.17 -13.85
N GLU A 109 19.15 -17.92 -13.36
CA GLU A 109 20.29 -18.37 -14.17
C GLU A 109 19.82 -19.26 -15.34
N LEU A 110 18.97 -20.25 -15.07
CA LEU A 110 18.44 -21.14 -16.11
C LEU A 110 17.61 -20.37 -17.16
N ILE A 111 16.72 -19.49 -16.70
CA ILE A 111 15.93 -18.61 -17.56
C ILE A 111 16.86 -17.74 -18.40
N GLY A 112 17.87 -17.12 -17.78
CA GLY A 112 18.88 -16.30 -18.44
C GLY A 112 19.64 -17.08 -19.52
N LEU A 113 20.02 -18.33 -19.26
CA LEU A 113 20.68 -19.20 -20.24
C LEU A 113 19.76 -19.58 -21.40
N ILE A 114 18.48 -19.89 -21.14
CA ILE A 114 17.50 -20.18 -22.19
C ILE A 114 17.30 -18.95 -23.07
N TYR A 115 17.07 -17.78 -22.48
CA TYR A 115 16.86 -16.53 -23.22
C TYR A 115 18.12 -16.10 -23.97
N SER A 116 19.29 -16.21 -23.35
CA SER A 116 20.58 -15.94 -23.99
C SER A 116 20.77 -16.87 -25.18
N GLY A 117 20.68 -18.20 -24.99
CA GLY A 117 20.80 -19.17 -26.07
C GLY A 117 19.84 -18.90 -27.23
N TRP A 118 18.57 -18.60 -26.92
CA TRP A 118 17.57 -18.22 -27.92
C TRP A 118 17.92 -16.91 -28.64
N PHE A 119 18.40 -15.89 -27.91
CA PHE A 119 18.79 -14.61 -28.46
C PHE A 119 19.99 -14.73 -29.40
N ILE A 120 21.05 -15.43 -28.98
CA ILE A 120 22.22 -15.70 -29.82
C ILE A 120 21.77 -16.44 -31.09
N TYR A 121 20.99 -17.51 -30.96
CA TYR A 121 20.51 -18.27 -32.11
C TYR A 121 19.63 -17.42 -33.06
N ARG A 122 18.66 -16.69 -32.50
CA ARG A 122 17.67 -15.92 -33.27
C ARG A 122 18.25 -14.68 -33.91
N TYR A 123 19.16 -13.97 -33.25
CA TYR A 123 19.60 -12.64 -33.68
C TYR A 123 21.06 -12.59 -34.17
N LEU A 124 21.97 -13.40 -33.62
CA LEU A 124 23.38 -13.39 -34.04
C LEU A 124 23.66 -14.35 -35.21
N LEU A 125 23.13 -15.59 -35.16
CA LEU A 125 23.44 -16.59 -36.19
C LEU A 125 22.67 -16.37 -37.49
N LYS A 126 21.45 -15.84 -37.40
CA LYS A 126 20.59 -15.65 -38.56
C LYS A 126 20.96 -14.35 -39.28
N ALA A 127 21.56 -14.50 -40.45
CA ALA A 127 22.18 -13.41 -41.23
C ALA A 127 21.23 -12.24 -41.56
N SER A 128 19.93 -12.49 -41.69
CA SER A 128 18.93 -11.43 -41.89
C SER A 128 18.80 -10.53 -40.65
N ASN A 129 18.76 -11.13 -39.46
CA ASN A 129 18.47 -10.40 -38.22
C ASN A 129 19.69 -9.63 -37.71
N ARG A 130 20.92 -10.13 -37.95
CA ARG A 130 22.13 -9.38 -37.58
C ARG A 130 22.25 -8.06 -38.35
N SER A 131 21.85 -8.03 -39.62
CA SER A 131 21.92 -6.83 -40.46
C SER A 131 20.88 -5.80 -40.05
N GLU A 132 19.69 -6.28 -39.72
CA GLU A 132 18.57 -5.46 -39.23
C GLU A 132 18.91 -4.85 -37.86
N LEU A 133 19.33 -5.67 -36.89
CA LEU A 133 19.74 -5.18 -35.56
C LEU A 133 20.92 -4.21 -35.62
N ALA A 134 21.93 -4.47 -36.45
CA ALA A 134 23.07 -3.57 -36.59
C ALA A 134 22.65 -2.20 -37.14
N SER A 135 21.71 -2.19 -38.10
CA SER A 135 21.14 -0.96 -38.65
C SER A 135 20.33 -0.20 -37.58
N GLU A 136 19.44 -0.89 -36.88
CA GLU A 136 18.60 -0.30 -35.82
C GLU A 136 19.44 0.23 -34.65
N MET A 137 20.46 -0.52 -34.20
CA MET A 137 21.37 -0.08 -33.14
C MET A 137 22.16 1.16 -33.53
N ASN A 138 22.62 1.25 -34.79
CA ASN A 138 23.27 2.45 -35.30
C ASN A 138 22.30 3.64 -35.33
N ALA A 139 21.06 3.43 -35.78
CA ALA A 139 20.02 4.46 -35.82
C ALA A 139 19.65 4.97 -34.40
N LEU A 140 19.54 4.08 -33.42
CA LEU A 140 19.29 4.44 -32.02
C LEU A 140 20.47 5.20 -31.43
N LYS A 141 21.70 4.75 -31.71
CA LYS A 141 22.93 5.42 -31.29
C LYS A 141 23.04 6.81 -31.90
N ASP A 142 22.66 7.00 -33.16
CA ASP A 142 22.64 8.30 -33.81
C ASP A 142 21.55 9.23 -33.24
N GLN A 143 20.41 8.69 -32.82
CA GLN A 143 19.36 9.44 -32.13
C GLN A 143 19.81 9.88 -30.73
N ILE A 144 20.38 8.98 -29.93
CA ILE A 144 20.84 9.29 -28.56
C ILE A 144 22.03 10.26 -28.57
N LEU A 145 22.91 10.16 -29.57
CA LEU A 145 24.05 11.07 -29.75
C LEU A 145 23.70 12.36 -30.50
N GLY A 146 22.43 12.55 -30.90
CA GLY A 146 21.96 13.74 -31.61
C GLY A 146 22.51 13.90 -33.04
N ARG A 147 23.14 12.87 -33.61
CA ARG A 147 23.67 12.87 -34.99
C ARG A 147 22.57 12.73 -36.04
N ALA A 148 21.42 12.16 -35.67
CA ALA A 148 20.26 11.99 -36.55
C ALA A 148 19.47 13.29 -36.82
N SER A 149 19.73 14.39 -36.08
CA SER A 149 18.96 15.64 -36.17
C SER A 149 19.52 16.67 -37.17
N GLN A 150 20.47 16.27 -38.03
CA GLN A 150 21.13 17.16 -39.01
C GLN A 150 20.87 16.77 -40.48
N MET A 151 19.78 16.07 -40.79
CA MET A 151 19.34 15.84 -42.17
C MET A 151 17.93 16.39 -42.39
#